data_AF-A0A366IDP6-F1
#
_entry.id   AF-A0A366IDP6-F1
#
_cell.length_a   1.000
_cell.length_b   1.000
_cell.length_c   1.000
_cell.angle_alpha   90.00
_cell.angle_beta   90.00
_cell.angle_gamma   90.00
#
_symmetry.space_group_name_H-M   'P 1'
#
loop_
_entity.id
_entity.type
_entity.pdbx_description
1 polymer ?
#
loop_
_entity_poly.entity_id
_entity_poly.type
_entity_poly.pdbx_seq_one_letter_code
_entity_poly.pdbx_strand_id
1 'polypeptide(L)'
;MTLFSDLRKLGRGSRGPDRRFGTGLWRQHHDRFLRAVDRYYATSAAIAEASGSSAARAGAETSASSTAGISAETTGSIGVSERIAAGTHRLNDLVPVLDDIVEWLHTHHPVDGQVVPAQVRSVVGDAPELLGRASAKVAEAVLAASMARTELLAGRPASSSAQACERFIADAADLVGRVRSGLPVGGLRSGPDWR
;
A
#
# COMPACT_ATOMS: atom_id res chain seq x y z
N MET A 1 50.33 -31.70 -6.13
CA MET A 1 49.30 -32.28 -5.23
C MET A 1 48.18 -31.27 -5.10
N THR A 2 47.10 -31.53 -5.81
CA THR A 2 45.86 -30.77 -5.81
C THR A 2 44.98 -31.29 -4.66
N LEU A 3 44.22 -30.42 -3.97
CA LEU A 3 42.76 -30.55 -3.70
C LEU A 3 42.27 -30.01 -2.32
N PHE A 4 41.16 -29.24 -2.42
CA PHE A 4 40.14 -28.86 -1.42
C PHE A 4 40.48 -27.81 -0.34
N SER A 5 40.47 -26.52 -0.70
CA SER A 5 39.34 -25.58 -0.62
C SER A 5 37.92 -26.13 -0.36
N ASP A 6 37.13 -25.33 0.36
CA ASP A 6 35.69 -25.42 0.63
C ASP A 6 35.21 -26.37 1.74
N LEU A 7 35.00 -25.84 2.97
CA LEU A 7 33.96 -26.33 3.89
C LEU A 7 33.74 -25.45 5.15
N ARG A 8 33.81 -24.12 5.05
CA ARG A 8 33.39 -23.22 6.16
C ARG A 8 32.50 -22.05 5.74
N LYS A 9 31.61 -22.30 4.77
CA LYS A 9 30.52 -21.38 4.42
C LYS A 9 29.17 -22.11 4.36
N LEU A 10 28.86 -22.88 5.41
CA LEU A 10 27.53 -23.46 5.60
C LEU A 10 26.72 -22.57 6.55
N GLY A 11 25.76 -21.87 5.96
CA GLY A 11 24.44 -21.70 6.56
C GLY A 11 24.32 -20.77 7.78
N ARG A 12 24.51 -19.46 7.59
CA ARG A 12 23.74 -18.50 8.39
C ARG A 12 22.31 -18.53 7.84
N GLY A 13 21.52 -19.45 8.37
CA GLY A 13 20.16 -19.73 7.90
C GLY A 13 19.36 -18.44 7.75
N SER A 14 18.79 -18.25 6.56
CA SER A 14 17.74 -17.30 6.26
C SER A 14 16.57 -17.54 7.22
N ARG A 15 16.59 -16.88 8.38
CA ARG A 15 15.46 -16.80 9.31
C ARG A 15 14.90 -15.40 9.16
N GLY A 16 13.91 -15.26 8.28
CA GLY A 16 13.27 -13.97 8.01
C GLY A 16 12.44 -13.96 6.73
N PRO A 17 11.92 -12.78 6.33
CA PRO A 17 11.20 -12.57 5.08
C PRO A 17 11.96 -13.05 3.84
N ASP A 18 13.29 -13.10 3.89
CA ASP A 18 14.17 -13.66 2.87
C ASP A 18 13.85 -15.13 2.52
N ARG A 19 13.34 -15.91 3.47
CA ARG A 19 12.91 -17.30 3.23
C ARG A 19 11.51 -17.37 2.59
N ARG A 20 10.67 -16.37 2.85
CA ARG A 20 9.27 -16.33 2.38
C ARG A 20 9.16 -15.72 0.99
N PHE A 21 9.95 -14.68 0.71
CA PHE A 21 9.84 -13.86 -0.50
C PHE A 21 11.11 -13.86 -1.36
N GLY A 22 12.19 -14.51 -0.89
CA GLY A 22 13.48 -14.51 -1.55
C GLY A 22 14.25 -13.21 -1.39
N THR A 23 15.25 -12.99 -2.24
CA THR A 23 16.06 -11.76 -2.28
C THR A 23 15.95 -11.00 -3.60
N GLY A 24 15.23 -11.53 -4.59
CA GLY A 24 15.11 -10.93 -5.91
C GLY A 24 13.82 -10.15 -6.14
N LEU A 25 13.36 -10.16 -7.39
CA LEU A 25 12.30 -9.29 -7.88
C LEU A 25 10.99 -9.33 -7.06
N TRP A 26 10.56 -10.51 -6.61
CA TRP A 26 9.31 -10.68 -5.86
C TRP A 26 9.32 -9.91 -4.54
N ARG A 27 10.40 -10.05 -3.76
CA ARG A 27 10.63 -9.24 -2.56
C ARG A 27 10.71 -7.75 -2.86
N GLN A 28 11.33 -7.36 -3.97
CA GLN A 28 11.41 -5.94 -4.32
C GLN A 28 10.02 -5.33 -4.56
N HIS A 29 9.13 -6.03 -5.26
CA HIS A 29 7.75 -5.59 -5.46
C HIS A 29 6.98 -5.52 -4.15
N HIS A 30 7.12 -6.55 -3.32
CA HIS A 30 6.53 -6.62 -1.98
C HIS A 30 6.94 -5.43 -1.11
N ASP A 31 8.25 -5.23 -0.93
CA ASP A 31 8.79 -4.14 -0.13
C ASP A 31 8.39 -2.76 -0.69
N ARG A 32 8.33 -2.61 -2.03
CA ARG A 32 7.94 -1.34 -2.66
C ARG A 32 6.48 -1.01 -2.35
N PHE A 33 5.60 -2.00 -2.41
CA PHE A 33 4.19 -1.83 -2.06
C PHE A 33 4.03 -1.45 -0.60
N LEU A 34 4.65 -2.21 0.33
CA LEU A 34 4.57 -1.93 1.77
C LEU A 34 5.10 -0.53 2.10
N ARG A 35 6.25 -0.13 1.56
CA ARG A 35 6.76 1.23 1.74
C ARG A 35 5.83 2.31 1.20
N ALA A 36 4.99 2.02 0.21
CA ALA A 36 4.00 2.95 -0.30
C ALA A 36 2.77 3.02 0.64
N VAL A 37 2.33 1.88 1.17
CA VAL A 37 1.27 1.80 2.19
C VAL A 37 1.68 2.54 3.47
N ASP A 38 2.89 2.33 3.97
CA ASP A 38 3.42 3.03 5.16
C ASP A 38 3.44 4.55 4.95
N ARG A 39 3.84 4.99 3.75
CA ARG A 39 3.81 6.41 3.39
C ARG A 39 2.39 6.96 3.32
N TYR A 40 1.44 6.18 2.81
CA TYR A 40 0.03 6.57 2.82
C TYR A 40 -0.50 6.73 4.24
N TYR A 41 -0.20 5.77 5.13
CA TYR A 41 -0.56 5.84 6.54
C TYR A 41 0.02 7.08 7.22
N ALA A 42 1.31 7.35 7.04
CA ALA A 42 1.95 8.54 7.61
C ALA A 42 1.29 9.85 7.13
N THR A 43 0.95 9.93 5.85
CA THR A 43 0.24 11.10 5.28
C THR A 43 -1.18 11.22 5.84
N SER A 44 -1.91 10.11 5.96
CA SER A 44 -3.25 10.09 6.54
C SER A 44 -3.24 10.54 8.00
N ALA A 45 -2.28 10.06 8.80
CA ALA A 45 -2.11 10.49 10.20
C ALA A 45 -1.84 11.99 10.30
N ALA A 46 -0.96 12.52 9.45
CA ALA A 46 -0.65 13.96 9.42
C ALA A 46 -1.87 14.83 9.01
N ILE A 47 -2.78 14.30 8.19
CA ILE A 47 -4.05 14.97 7.86
C ILE A 47 -5.01 14.96 9.05
N ALA A 48 -5.14 13.82 9.73
CA ALA A 48 -6.00 13.70 10.91
C ALA A 48 -5.54 14.64 12.05
N GLU A 49 -4.23 14.73 12.29
CA GLU A 49 -3.64 15.65 13.27
C GLU A 49 -3.93 17.13 12.92
N ALA A 50 -3.81 17.50 11.64
CA ALA A 50 -4.10 18.85 11.18
C ALA A 50 -5.58 19.21 11.36
N SER A 51 -6.49 18.29 11.03
CA SER A 51 -7.93 18.50 11.19
C SER A 51 -8.37 18.55 12.66
N GLY A 52 -7.79 17.69 13.52
CA GLY A 52 -8.04 17.71 14.96
C GLY A 52 -7.55 19.00 15.63
N SER A 53 -6.37 19.50 15.22
CA SER A 53 -5.84 20.78 15.71
C SER A 53 -6.71 21.97 15.29
N SER A 54 -7.27 21.94 14.06
CA SER A 54 -8.18 22.97 13.57
C SER A 54 -9.49 23.00 14.36
N ALA A 55 -10.07 21.82 14.63
CA ALA A 55 -11.29 21.69 15.43
C ALA A 55 -11.11 22.18 16.89
N ALA A 56 -9.96 21.88 17.50
CA ALA A 56 -9.65 22.34 18.86
C ALA A 56 -9.54 23.87 18.97
N ARG A 57 -8.95 24.53 17.97
CA ARG A 57 -8.88 26.02 17.91
C ARG A 57 -10.28 26.63 17.77
N ALA A 58 -11.10 26.09 16.87
CA ALA A 58 -12.47 26.55 16.69
C ALA A 58 -13.31 26.41 17.98
N GLY A 59 -13.15 25.33 18.73
CA GLY A 59 -13.85 25.12 20.01
C GLY A 59 -13.41 26.10 21.12
N ALA A 60 -12.14 26.49 21.15
CA ALA A 60 -11.62 27.46 22.11
C ALA A 60 -12.13 28.88 21.83
N GLU A 61 -12.25 29.26 20.55
CA GLU A 61 -12.78 30.57 20.13
C GLU A 61 -14.32 30.66 20.32
N THR A 62 -15.02 29.53 20.15
CA THR A 62 -16.49 29.45 20.29
C THR A 62 -16.95 29.47 21.76
N SER A 63 -16.09 29.11 22.71
CA SER A 63 -16.43 29.14 24.15
C SER A 63 -16.68 30.55 24.70
N ALA A 64 -16.44 31.60 23.92
CA ALA A 64 -16.78 32.99 24.24
C ALA A 64 -18.10 33.49 23.59
N SER A 65 -18.75 32.72 22.72
CA SER A 65 -20.00 33.15 22.06
C SER A 65 -20.94 31.96 21.85
N SER A 66 -22.12 32.05 22.46
CA SER A 66 -23.14 31.01 22.53
C SER A 66 -23.47 30.35 21.18
N THR A 67 -23.45 29.02 21.19
CA THR A 67 -24.16 28.05 20.33
C THR A 67 -24.55 28.54 18.92
N ALA A 68 -23.62 28.50 17.98
CA ALA A 68 -23.95 28.51 16.56
C ALA A 68 -22.95 27.70 15.74
N GLY A 69 -23.33 26.45 15.43
CA GLY A 69 -22.92 25.70 14.24
C GLY A 69 -21.44 25.34 14.06
N ILE A 70 -21.14 24.04 14.03
CA ILE A 70 -19.93 23.56 13.35
C ILE A 70 -20.01 24.08 11.90
N SER A 71 -19.11 24.98 11.52
CA SER A 71 -19.07 25.55 10.16
C SER A 71 -19.02 24.42 9.12
N ALA A 72 -19.77 24.58 8.02
CA ALA A 72 -19.82 23.59 6.94
C ALA A 72 -18.42 23.23 6.39
N GLU A 73 -17.48 24.17 6.46
CA GLU A 73 -16.06 23.99 6.13
C GLU A 73 -15.35 22.99 7.07
N THR A 74 -15.56 23.09 8.38
CA THR A 74 -14.99 22.17 9.37
C THR A 74 -15.55 20.76 9.19
N THR A 75 -16.86 20.63 8.96
CA THR A 75 -17.51 19.34 8.67
C THR A 75 -16.97 18.72 7.38
N GLY A 76 -16.77 19.53 6.32
CA GLY A 76 -16.19 19.07 5.06
C GLY A 76 -14.75 18.58 5.21
N SER A 77 -13.92 19.28 6.01
CA SER A 77 -12.55 18.88 6.32
C SER A 77 -12.50 17.55 7.09
N ILE A 78 -13.36 17.37 8.10
CA ILE A 78 -13.49 16.12 8.86
C ILE A 78 -13.87 14.96 7.93
N GLY A 79 -14.85 15.16 7.05
CA GLY A 79 -15.27 14.14 6.09
C GLY A 79 -14.16 13.76 5.09
N VAL A 80 -13.32 14.72 4.67
CA VAL A 80 -12.14 14.41 3.85
C VAL A 80 -11.11 13.60 4.63
N SER A 81 -10.79 13.99 5.86
CA SER A 81 -9.86 13.25 6.71
C SER A 81 -10.32 11.82 6.97
N GLU A 82 -11.61 11.61 7.24
CA GLU A 82 -12.20 10.29 7.44
C GLU A 82 -12.13 9.42 6.18
N ARG A 83 -12.41 9.98 5.00
CA ARG A 83 -12.29 9.26 3.72
C ARG A 83 -10.85 8.81 3.44
N ILE A 84 -9.87 9.66 3.69
CA ILE A 84 -8.45 9.31 3.53
C ILE A 84 -8.04 8.26 4.58
N ALA A 85 -8.51 8.38 5.82
CA ALA A 85 -8.28 7.37 6.86
C ALA A 85 -8.90 6.01 6.49
N ALA A 86 -10.11 5.98 5.92
CA ALA A 86 -10.72 4.75 5.41
C ALA A 86 -9.88 4.06 4.33
N GLY A 87 -9.12 4.83 3.54
CA GLY A 87 -8.16 4.31 2.58
C GLY A 87 -7.04 3.47 3.21
N THR A 88 -6.63 3.78 4.45
CA THR A 88 -5.60 3.00 5.17
C THR A 88 -6.06 1.58 5.47
N HIS A 89 -7.33 1.40 5.86
CA HIS A 89 -7.91 0.08 6.11
C HIS A 89 -7.91 -0.76 4.84
N ARG A 90 -8.38 -0.18 3.72
CA ARG A 90 -8.41 -0.87 2.42
C ARG A 90 -7.03 -1.29 1.95
N LEU A 91 -6.01 -0.43 2.12
CA LEU A 91 -4.63 -0.77 1.77
C LEU A 91 -4.05 -1.87 2.67
N ASN A 92 -4.38 -1.86 3.97
CA ASN A 92 -3.98 -2.92 4.90
C ASN A 92 -4.63 -4.26 4.56
N ASP A 93 -5.87 -4.27 4.09
CA ASP A 93 -6.54 -5.49 3.64
C ASP A 93 -5.87 -6.13 2.42
N LEU A 94 -5.15 -5.34 1.61
CA LEU A 94 -4.38 -5.84 0.46
C LEU A 94 -3.04 -6.47 0.87
N VAL A 95 -2.49 -6.14 2.05
CA VAL A 95 -1.17 -6.63 2.47
C VAL A 95 -1.13 -8.15 2.59
N PRO A 96 -2.07 -8.83 3.29
CA PRO A 96 -2.09 -10.28 3.34
C PRO A 96 -2.25 -10.94 1.96
N VAL A 97 -3.03 -10.31 1.06
CA VAL A 97 -3.22 -10.82 -0.30
C VAL A 97 -1.91 -10.74 -1.10
N LEU A 98 -1.17 -9.65 -0.95
CA LEU A 98 0.13 -9.47 -1.58
C LEU A 98 1.16 -10.46 -1.00
N ASP A 99 1.18 -10.65 0.32
CA ASP A 99 2.02 -11.65 0.99
C ASP A 99 1.80 -13.05 0.36
N ASP A 100 0.55 -13.49 0.23
CA ASP A 100 0.20 -14.78 -0.35
C ASP A 100 0.66 -14.90 -1.82
N ILE A 101 0.46 -13.86 -2.61
CA ILE A 101 0.90 -13.81 -4.02
C ILE A 101 2.41 -13.94 -4.14
N VAL A 102 3.15 -13.13 -3.39
CA VAL A 102 4.61 -13.07 -3.45
C VAL A 102 5.23 -14.35 -2.90
N GLU A 103 4.66 -14.91 -1.82
CA GLU A 103 5.06 -16.20 -1.27
C GLU A 103 4.83 -17.34 -2.27
N TRP A 104 3.68 -17.35 -2.95
CA TRP A 104 3.40 -18.34 -4.00
C TRP A 104 4.39 -18.23 -5.16
N LEU A 105 4.62 -17.01 -5.66
CA LEU A 105 5.55 -16.74 -6.75
C LEU A 105 6.97 -17.16 -6.39
N HIS A 106 7.43 -16.85 -5.17
CA HIS A 106 8.77 -17.26 -4.73
C HIS A 106 8.90 -18.77 -4.57
N THR A 107 7.87 -19.43 -4.04
CA THR A 107 7.87 -20.88 -3.81
C THR A 107 7.91 -21.69 -5.11
N HIS A 108 7.18 -21.25 -6.13
CA HIS A 108 7.03 -22.00 -7.40
C HIS A 108 7.99 -21.51 -8.49
N HIS A 109 8.33 -20.22 -8.46
CA HIS A 109 9.14 -19.55 -9.48
C HIS A 109 10.16 -18.60 -8.82
N PRO A 110 11.15 -19.12 -8.09
CA PRO A 110 12.15 -18.29 -7.46
C PRO A 110 12.93 -17.50 -8.50
N VAL A 111 13.05 -16.18 -8.28
CA VAL A 111 13.83 -15.27 -9.11
C VAL A 111 14.81 -14.56 -8.20
N ASP A 112 16.11 -14.81 -8.38
CA ASP A 112 17.19 -14.17 -7.61
C ASP A 112 17.61 -12.82 -8.23
N GLY A 113 17.36 -12.65 -9.53
CA GLY A 113 17.67 -11.44 -10.28
C GLY A 113 16.58 -10.37 -10.23
N GLN A 114 16.80 -9.30 -10.99
CA GLN A 114 15.84 -8.19 -11.17
C GLN A 114 15.00 -8.35 -12.45
N VAL A 115 15.26 -9.39 -13.24
CA VAL A 115 14.59 -9.65 -14.51
C VAL A 115 14.01 -11.06 -14.45
N VAL A 116 12.75 -11.19 -14.82
CA VAL A 116 12.08 -12.49 -14.91
C VAL A 116 12.59 -13.23 -16.15
N PRO A 117 13.17 -14.44 -16.01
CA PRO A 117 13.56 -15.26 -17.15
C PRO A 117 12.35 -15.58 -18.05
N ALA A 118 12.57 -15.71 -19.37
CA ALA A 118 11.49 -15.93 -20.33
C ALA A 118 10.61 -17.15 -20.00
N GLN A 119 11.23 -18.22 -19.49
CA GLN A 119 10.57 -19.47 -19.09
C GLN A 119 9.66 -19.27 -17.87
N VAL A 120 10.04 -18.38 -16.95
CA VAL A 120 9.19 -18.03 -15.81
C VAL A 120 8.05 -17.14 -16.29
N ARG A 121 8.33 -16.18 -17.17
CA ARG A 121 7.35 -15.24 -17.73
C ARG A 121 6.21 -15.95 -18.48
N SER A 122 6.48 -17.06 -19.16
CA SER A 122 5.43 -17.85 -19.81
C SER A 122 4.45 -18.52 -18.81
N VAL A 123 4.83 -18.64 -17.54
CA VAL A 123 3.99 -19.26 -16.50
C VAL A 123 3.31 -18.20 -15.62
N VAL A 124 4.05 -17.19 -15.17
CA VAL A 124 3.54 -16.14 -14.27
C VAL A 124 2.84 -14.99 -15.01
N GLY A 125 2.93 -14.97 -16.34
CA GLY A 125 2.31 -13.94 -17.19
C GLY A 125 2.78 -12.53 -16.82
N ASP A 126 1.81 -11.62 -16.70
CA ASP A 126 2.03 -10.20 -16.41
C ASP A 126 2.11 -9.87 -14.90
N ALA A 127 2.24 -10.89 -14.03
CA ALA A 127 2.36 -10.69 -12.59
C ALA A 127 3.40 -9.62 -12.18
N PRO A 128 4.65 -9.60 -12.69
CA PRO A 128 5.62 -8.57 -12.29
C PRO A 128 5.20 -7.16 -12.71
N GLU A 129 4.65 -6.98 -13.92
CA GLU A 129 4.16 -5.68 -14.37
C GLU A 129 2.96 -5.19 -13.55
N LEU A 130 2.02 -6.09 -13.25
CA LEU A 130 0.83 -5.76 -12.46
C LEU A 130 1.18 -5.41 -11.01
N LEU A 131 2.09 -6.14 -10.36
CA LEU A 131 2.58 -5.82 -9.01
C LEU A 131 3.34 -4.48 -8.98
N GLY A 132 4.15 -4.21 -10.01
CA GLY A 132 4.81 -2.92 -10.20
C GLY A 132 3.81 -1.77 -10.35
N ARG A 133 2.77 -1.94 -11.18
CA ARG A 133 1.70 -0.94 -11.37
C ARG A 133 0.85 -0.76 -10.12
N ALA A 134 0.54 -1.82 -9.38
CA ALA A 134 -0.20 -1.74 -8.13
C ALA A 134 0.56 -0.85 -7.12
N SER A 135 1.87 -1.06 -6.98
CA SER A 135 2.72 -0.22 -6.14
C SER A 135 2.74 1.25 -6.60
N ALA A 136 2.78 1.49 -7.91
CA ALA A 136 2.71 2.84 -8.47
C ALA A 136 1.38 3.52 -8.17
N LYS A 137 0.27 2.78 -8.23
CA LYS A 137 -1.08 3.29 -7.88
C LYS A 137 -1.20 3.67 -6.41
N VAL A 138 -0.63 2.89 -5.50
CA VAL A 138 -0.55 3.30 -4.08
C VAL A 138 0.27 4.58 -3.94
N ALA A 139 1.38 4.72 -4.68
CA ALA A 139 2.16 5.96 -4.67
C ALA A 139 1.38 7.18 -5.24
N GLU A 140 0.56 6.99 -6.29
CA GLU A 140 -0.36 8.02 -6.80
C GLU A 140 -1.39 8.42 -5.73
N ALA A 141 -1.91 7.45 -4.96
CA ALA A 141 -2.80 7.72 -3.83
C ALA A 141 -2.11 8.56 -2.73
N VAL A 142 -0.83 8.31 -2.44
CA VAL A 142 -0.02 9.10 -1.50
C VAL A 142 0.12 10.55 -1.98
N LEU A 143 0.38 10.76 -3.27
CA LEU A 143 0.49 12.09 -3.86
C LEU A 143 -0.84 12.86 -3.75
N ALA A 144 -1.95 12.21 -4.09
CA ALA A 144 -3.29 12.78 -3.93
C ALA A 144 -3.61 13.13 -2.46
N ALA A 145 -3.22 12.28 -1.50
CA ALA A 145 -3.42 12.56 -0.08
C ALA A 145 -2.57 13.77 0.37
N SER A 146 -1.36 13.90 -0.17
CA SER A 146 -0.46 15.03 0.12
C SER A 146 -1.02 16.35 -0.46
N MET A 147 -1.67 16.29 -1.63
CA MET A 147 -2.41 17.42 -2.19
C MET A 147 -3.60 17.80 -1.31
N ALA A 148 -4.41 16.82 -0.89
CA ALA A 148 -5.52 17.05 0.03
C ALA A 148 -5.06 17.75 1.31
N ARG A 149 -3.94 17.30 1.91
CA ARG A 149 -3.33 17.95 3.07
C ARG A 149 -2.99 19.41 2.81
N THR A 150 -2.38 19.70 1.65
CA THR A 150 -1.99 21.06 1.27
C THR A 150 -3.21 21.95 1.03
N GLU A 151 -4.27 21.41 0.44
CA GLU A 151 -5.54 22.10 0.23
C GLU A 151 -6.23 22.43 1.56
N LEU A 152 -6.32 21.46 2.47
CA LEU A 152 -6.88 21.65 3.82
C LEU A 152 -6.13 22.73 4.61
N LEU A 153 -4.79 22.70 4.59
CA LEU A 153 -3.96 23.72 5.26
C LEU A 153 -4.14 25.12 4.64
N ALA A 154 -4.51 25.19 3.37
CA ALA A 154 -4.79 26.44 2.66
C ALA A 154 -6.26 26.87 2.71
N GLY A 155 -7.12 26.17 3.48
CA GLY A 155 -8.57 26.44 3.52
C GLY A 155 -9.29 26.20 2.19
N ARG A 156 -8.73 25.34 1.33
CA ARG A 156 -9.31 24.98 0.03
C ARG A 156 -10.06 23.65 0.09
N PRO A 157 -11.11 23.46 -0.72
CA PRO A 157 -11.82 22.19 -0.76
C PRO A 157 -10.90 21.08 -1.29
N ALA A 158 -10.78 20.00 -0.51
CA ALA A 158 -9.91 18.85 -0.81
C ALA A 158 -10.68 17.61 -1.30
N SER A 159 -11.94 17.77 -1.70
CA SER A 159 -12.84 16.68 -2.08
C SER A 159 -12.41 15.95 -3.35
N SER A 160 -11.84 16.67 -4.33
CA SER A 160 -11.30 16.09 -5.57
C SER A 160 -10.07 15.23 -5.29
N SER A 161 -9.14 15.72 -4.45
CA SER A 161 -7.94 15.00 -4.04
C SER A 161 -8.29 13.75 -3.23
N ALA A 162 -9.25 13.83 -2.32
CA ALA A 162 -9.78 12.67 -1.59
C ALA A 162 -10.41 11.63 -2.53
N GLN A 163 -11.20 12.08 -3.52
CA GLN A 163 -11.77 11.18 -4.52
C GLN A 163 -10.69 10.52 -5.40
N ALA A 164 -9.62 11.25 -5.73
CA ALA A 164 -8.49 10.69 -6.47
C ALA A 164 -7.78 9.59 -5.64
N CYS A 165 -7.59 9.79 -4.33
CA CYS A 165 -7.06 8.73 -3.45
C CYS A 165 -7.88 7.45 -3.55
N GLU A 166 -9.20 7.54 -3.42
CA GLU A 166 -10.08 6.37 -3.48
C GLU A 166 -9.99 5.64 -4.81
N ARG A 167 -9.93 6.38 -5.93
CA ARG A 167 -9.76 5.80 -7.26
C ARG A 167 -8.43 5.06 -7.39
N PHE A 168 -7.34 5.67 -6.96
CA PHE A 168 -6.02 5.03 -7.03
C PHE A 168 -5.89 3.80 -6.13
N ILE A 169 -6.54 3.80 -4.96
CA ILE A 169 -6.60 2.62 -4.08
C ILE A 169 -7.44 1.51 -4.74
N ALA A 170 -8.56 1.84 -5.36
CA ALA A 170 -9.38 0.87 -6.10
C ALA A 170 -8.59 0.29 -7.29
N ASP A 171 -7.92 1.12 -8.09
CA ASP A 171 -7.05 0.67 -9.18
C ASP A 171 -5.96 -0.29 -8.67
N ALA A 172 -5.35 0.00 -7.50
CA ALA A 172 -4.34 -0.88 -6.91
C ALA A 172 -4.95 -2.24 -6.49
N ALA A 173 -6.14 -2.23 -5.88
CA ALA A 173 -6.87 -3.44 -5.51
C ALA A 173 -7.21 -4.29 -6.74
N ASP A 174 -7.70 -3.68 -7.82
CA ASP A 174 -8.01 -4.36 -9.08
C ASP A 174 -6.77 -5.01 -9.68
N LEU A 175 -5.62 -4.32 -9.67
CA LEU A 175 -4.35 -4.88 -10.16
C LEU A 175 -3.89 -6.08 -9.33
N VAL A 176 -3.97 -6.01 -8.01
CA VAL A 176 -3.65 -7.15 -7.12
C VAL A 176 -4.62 -8.31 -7.34
N GLY A 177 -5.92 -8.02 -7.48
CA GLY A 177 -6.96 -9.00 -7.78
C GLY A 177 -6.75 -9.70 -9.12
N ARG A 178 -6.30 -8.97 -10.15
CA ARG A 178 -5.92 -9.54 -11.45
C ARG A 178 -4.72 -10.47 -11.37
N VAL A 179 -3.70 -10.13 -10.58
CA VAL A 179 -2.58 -11.04 -10.33
C VAL A 179 -3.09 -12.32 -9.68
N ARG A 180 -3.86 -12.18 -8.59
CA ARG A 180 -4.43 -13.33 -7.85
C ARG A 180 -5.25 -14.24 -8.75
N SER A 181 -6.08 -13.67 -9.62
CA SER A 181 -6.95 -14.42 -10.54
C SER A 181 -6.19 -15.09 -11.68
N GLY A 182 -5.02 -14.56 -12.04
CA GLY A 182 -4.13 -15.15 -13.05
C GLY A 182 -3.26 -16.29 -12.52
N LEU A 183 -3.15 -16.44 -11.20
CA LEU A 183 -2.38 -17.52 -10.58
C LEU A 183 -3.22 -18.82 -10.46
N PRO A 184 -2.61 -20.00 -10.61
CA PRO A 184 -3.33 -21.26 -10.46
C PRO A 184 -3.91 -21.40 -9.05
N VAL A 185 -5.22 -21.70 -8.98
CA VAL A 185 -6.06 -21.73 -7.77
C VAL A 185 -5.55 -22.71 -6.68
N GLY A 186 -4.64 -23.62 -7.01
CA GLY A 186 -4.17 -24.69 -6.12
C GLY A 186 -3.20 -24.28 -4.99
N GLY A 187 -2.74 -23.03 -4.93
CA GLY A 187 -1.70 -22.63 -3.95
C GLY A 187 -1.92 -21.33 -3.18
N LEU A 188 -2.95 -20.55 -3.51
CA LEU A 188 -3.27 -19.34 -2.76
C LEU A 188 -4.25 -19.71 -1.64
N ARG A 189 -3.91 -19.37 -0.39
CA ARG A 189 -4.85 -19.46 0.73
C ARG A 189 -6.11 -18.69 0.32
N SER A 190 -7.29 -19.26 0.56
CA SER A 190 -8.56 -18.58 0.27
C SER A 190 -8.64 -17.30 1.10
N GLY A 191 -8.16 -16.20 0.56
CA GLY A 191 -8.33 -14.84 1.08
C GLY A 191 -9.76 -14.33 0.84
N PRO A 192 -10.19 -13.31 1.59
CA PRO A 192 -11.60 -12.96 1.77
C PRO A 192 -12.31 -12.61 0.46
N ASP A 193 -13.57 -13.07 0.35
CA ASP A 193 -14.49 -12.72 -0.73
C ASP A 193 -14.94 -11.26 -0.57
N TRP A 194 -14.33 -10.35 -1.33
CA TRP A 194 -14.79 -8.97 -1.46
C TRP A 194 -15.78 -8.90 -2.63
N ARG A 195 -17.07 -8.98 -2.30
CA ARG A 195 -18.17 -8.56 -3.18
C ARG A 195 -18.76 -7.24 -2.68
#